data_AF-A0A8T6CDW3-F1
#
_entry.id   AF-A0A8T6CDW3-F1
#
_cell.length_a   1.000
_cell.length_b   1.000
_cell.length_c   1.000
_cell.angle_alpha   90.00
_cell.angle_beta   90.00
_cell.angle_gamma   90.00
#
_symmetry.space_group_name_H-M   'P 1'
#
loop_
_entity.id
_entity.type
_entity.pdbx_description
1 polymer ?
#
loop_
_entity_poly.entity_id
_entity_poly.type
_entity_poly.pdbx_seq_one_letter_code
_entity_poly.pdbx_strand_id
1 'polypeptide(L)'
;MQPTVRSFGGSAIALLAVLVVLATAPTRASAQSEDAADSETVTTTLHPGWNMVGWLGPDAPASELFEAIPALQRVSAWDPVHQRYLSRTRTTIPRHALRDLRPGMGLWLKLGGDEPFEWTRPVVAGGVLVSLRAGRNLVGWAGTDGTAIEEALRRFGGSLLAVSQWDADSQGYDHYRPDAGHSRNTLVELERGDGLWVELTADARWWQSEAAGVEFTFSDSVPAERHALVQNDMASVVTFYAERYGIKPPEFSVTVDFDLDIFAGVRAREILISQAALDYAYLGATLAHEYFHILQGRLGDYPAIDPSPRWMTEGAATYAGGLYERERWGTPAESLRLSRLRHSLAISEQLDDLTLSRLFYRGAGPVYSLAALALEWLSGYAAADSPDTFDPTGPGWSNQLPDHATYVDYYAALASADDWREAFEATFGLSPDDFYESFESYR
;
A
#
# COMPACT_ATOMS: atom_id res chain seq x y z
N MET A 1 -56.31 4.78 -17.41
CA MET A 1 -55.06 5.48 -17.04
C MET A 1 -54.90 5.38 -15.54
N GLN A 2 -54.11 4.41 -15.08
CA GLN A 2 -53.66 4.26 -13.69
C GLN A 2 -52.13 4.32 -13.70
N PRO A 3 -51.47 4.95 -12.73
CA PRO A 3 -50.03 4.94 -12.66
C PRO A 3 -49.55 3.69 -11.90
N THR A 4 -48.70 2.91 -12.55
CA THR A 4 -48.00 1.76 -11.98
C THR A 4 -46.87 2.28 -11.10
N VAL A 5 -46.99 2.12 -9.77
CA VAL A 5 -45.89 2.33 -8.82
C VAL A 5 -45.00 1.09 -8.85
N ARG A 6 -43.76 1.23 -9.33
CA ARG A 6 -42.72 0.20 -9.17
C ARG A 6 -42.10 0.35 -7.79
N SER A 7 -42.28 -0.65 -6.93
CA SER A 7 -41.55 -0.78 -5.68
C SER A 7 -40.12 -1.23 -5.96
N PHE A 8 -39.13 -0.42 -5.57
CA PHE A 8 -37.76 -0.90 -5.39
C PHE A 8 -37.73 -1.72 -4.09
N GLY A 9 -37.63 -3.04 -4.22
CA GLY A 9 -37.35 -3.92 -3.09
C GLY A 9 -35.89 -3.77 -2.69
N GLY A 10 -35.64 -3.08 -1.58
CA GLY A 10 -34.36 -3.15 -0.89
C GLY A 10 -34.26 -4.50 -0.18
N SER A 11 -33.47 -5.41 -0.73
CA SER A 11 -33.08 -6.64 -0.03
C SER A 11 -31.99 -6.30 0.97
N ALA A 12 -32.37 -6.14 2.24
CA ALA A 12 -31.44 -6.21 3.35
C ALA A 12 -31.06 -7.68 3.57
N ILE A 13 -29.91 -8.09 3.05
CA ILE A 13 -29.29 -9.37 3.40
C ILE A 13 -28.66 -9.18 4.78
N ALA A 14 -29.23 -9.81 5.80
CA ALA A 14 -28.62 -9.91 7.12
C ALA A 14 -27.42 -10.86 7.01
N LEU A 15 -26.25 -10.33 7.28
CA LEU A 15 -24.97 -11.00 7.13
C LEU A 15 -24.48 -11.47 8.50
N LEU A 16 -24.26 -12.76 8.67
CA LEU A 16 -23.57 -13.28 9.85
C LEU A 16 -22.06 -13.26 9.55
N ALA A 17 -21.29 -12.48 10.30
CA ALA A 17 -19.84 -12.57 10.29
C ALA A 17 -19.44 -13.40 11.52
N VAL A 18 -19.24 -14.70 11.34
CA VAL A 18 -18.70 -15.56 12.41
C VAL A 18 -17.18 -15.59 12.29
N LEU A 19 -16.51 -14.76 13.08
CA LEU A 19 -15.07 -14.90 13.29
C LEU A 19 -14.83 -16.12 14.19
N VAL A 20 -14.47 -17.26 13.61
CA VAL A 20 -14.04 -18.44 14.36
C VAL A 20 -12.57 -18.25 14.77
N VAL A 21 -12.35 -17.78 16.00
CA VAL A 21 -11.01 -17.78 16.63
C VAL A 21 -10.77 -19.16 17.24
N LEU A 22 -10.22 -20.09 16.45
CA LEU A 22 -9.70 -21.35 16.96
C LEU A 22 -8.26 -21.13 17.45
N ALA A 23 -8.08 -21.10 18.77
CA ALA A 23 -6.77 -21.04 19.39
C ALA A 23 -6.06 -22.41 19.27
N THR A 24 -5.36 -22.65 18.16
CA THR A 24 -4.38 -23.72 18.05
C THR A 24 -3.00 -23.17 18.39
N ALA A 25 -2.44 -23.59 19.52
CA ALA A 25 -1.07 -23.23 19.90
C ALA A 25 -0.08 -23.79 18.86
N PRO A 26 0.84 -22.99 18.29
CA PRO A 26 1.85 -23.52 17.39
C PRO A 26 2.89 -24.30 18.19
N THR A 27 3.04 -25.58 17.87
CA THR A 27 4.20 -26.39 18.28
C THR A 27 5.43 -25.78 17.61
N ARG A 28 6.33 -25.19 18.40
CA ARG A 28 7.56 -24.54 17.93
C ARG A 28 8.54 -25.62 17.45
N ALA A 29 8.43 -26.00 16.17
CA ALA A 29 9.47 -26.76 15.49
C ALA A 29 10.62 -25.82 15.16
N SER A 30 11.82 -26.19 15.60
CA SER A 30 13.07 -25.48 15.31
C SER A 30 13.39 -25.63 13.83
N ALA A 31 13.08 -24.61 13.02
CA ALA A 31 13.51 -24.52 11.62
C ALA A 31 14.97 -24.06 11.58
N GLN A 32 15.89 -25.02 11.51
CA GLN A 32 17.23 -24.80 10.98
C GLN A 32 17.28 -25.45 9.59
N SER A 33 17.64 -24.63 8.59
CA SER A 33 18.13 -25.03 7.26
C SER A 33 17.12 -25.53 6.22
N GLU A 34 16.31 -24.62 5.66
CA GLU A 34 15.67 -24.78 4.33
C GLU A 34 15.78 -23.52 3.43
N ASP A 35 16.61 -22.52 3.77
CA ASP A 35 16.75 -21.27 2.98
C ASP A 35 17.84 -21.34 1.90
N ALA A 36 17.71 -22.30 0.99
CA ALA A 36 18.24 -22.16 -0.37
C ALA A 36 17.10 -22.31 -1.38
N ALA A 37 15.91 -21.79 -1.04
CA ALA A 37 14.90 -21.47 -2.03
C ALA A 37 15.55 -20.54 -3.08
N ASP A 38 15.36 -20.83 -4.36
CA ASP A 38 15.86 -20.06 -5.49
C ASP A 38 15.57 -18.57 -5.27
N SER A 39 16.57 -17.83 -4.79
CA SER A 39 16.45 -16.38 -4.69
C SER A 39 16.34 -15.86 -6.11
N GLU A 40 15.22 -15.22 -6.43
CA GLU A 40 15.00 -14.61 -7.73
C GLU A 40 16.20 -13.73 -8.11
N THR A 41 16.66 -13.84 -9.35
CA THR A 41 17.80 -13.07 -9.87
C THR A 41 17.41 -12.33 -11.12
N VAL A 42 18.12 -11.23 -11.39
CA VAL A 42 18.05 -10.50 -12.65
C VAL A 42 19.45 -10.46 -13.26
N THR A 43 19.53 -10.65 -14.58
CA THR A 43 20.77 -10.57 -15.34
C THR A 43 20.68 -9.38 -16.30
N THR A 44 21.71 -8.55 -16.31
CA THR A 44 21.79 -7.38 -17.19
C THR A 44 23.12 -7.40 -17.92
N THR A 45 23.10 -7.25 -19.25
CA THR A 45 24.30 -7.03 -20.06
C THR A 45 24.80 -5.60 -19.84
N LEU A 46 26.04 -5.47 -19.36
CA LEU A 46 26.71 -4.17 -19.21
C LEU A 46 27.66 -3.97 -20.40
N HIS A 47 27.55 -2.83 -21.07
CA HIS A 47 28.37 -2.49 -22.22
C HIS A 47 29.58 -1.65 -21.80
N PRO A 48 30.71 -1.70 -22.52
CA PRO A 48 31.80 -0.75 -22.34
C PRO A 48 31.32 0.70 -22.31
N GLY A 49 31.77 1.49 -21.34
CA GLY A 49 31.30 2.86 -21.15
C GLY A 49 30.21 2.97 -20.07
N TRP A 50 29.23 3.84 -20.28
CA TRP A 50 28.20 4.12 -19.28
C TRP A 50 26.99 3.22 -19.45
N ASN A 51 26.49 2.71 -18.32
CA ASN A 51 25.27 1.92 -18.19
C ASN A 51 24.41 2.53 -17.09
N MET A 52 23.09 2.49 -17.25
CA MET A 52 22.13 2.91 -16.22
C MET A 52 21.26 1.72 -15.83
N VAL A 53 21.32 1.32 -14.57
CA VAL A 53 20.71 0.06 -14.09
C VAL A 53 20.09 0.24 -12.71
N GLY A 54 19.12 -0.58 -12.37
CA GLY A 54 18.50 -0.67 -11.05
C GLY A 54 19.19 -1.67 -10.13
N TRP A 55 19.45 -1.27 -8.88
CA TRP A 55 19.79 -2.19 -7.79
C TRP A 55 18.51 -2.73 -7.16
N LEU A 56 18.26 -4.02 -7.36
CA LEU A 56 17.08 -4.72 -6.85
C LEU A 56 17.41 -5.69 -5.70
N GLY A 57 18.70 -5.87 -5.40
CA GLY A 57 19.16 -6.74 -4.33
C GLY A 57 18.95 -6.13 -2.95
N PRO A 58 19.22 -6.88 -1.88
CA PRO A 58 19.13 -6.39 -0.51
C PRO A 58 20.09 -5.22 -0.25
N ASP A 59 20.00 -4.61 0.93
CA ASP A 59 20.96 -3.60 1.35
C ASP A 59 22.39 -4.19 1.33
N ALA A 60 23.32 -3.50 0.67
CA ALA A 60 24.68 -3.97 0.49
C ALA A 60 25.68 -2.80 0.41
N PRO A 61 26.92 -2.96 0.90
CA PRO A 61 27.98 -2.01 0.65
C PRO A 61 28.24 -1.83 -0.86
N ALA A 62 28.31 -0.59 -1.34
CA ALA A 62 28.62 -0.28 -2.74
C ALA A 62 30.01 -0.76 -3.18
N SER A 63 30.89 -1.16 -2.25
CA SER A 63 32.15 -1.83 -2.57
C SER A 63 31.97 -3.18 -3.24
N GLU A 64 30.90 -3.91 -2.91
CA GLU A 64 30.64 -5.25 -3.45
C GLU A 64 30.44 -5.24 -4.97
N LEU A 65 29.97 -4.13 -5.55
CA LEU A 65 29.88 -3.97 -7.00
C LEU A 65 31.22 -4.09 -7.71
N PHE A 66 32.31 -3.64 -7.07
CA PHE A 66 33.66 -3.76 -7.66
C PHE A 66 34.21 -5.19 -7.55
N GLU A 67 33.67 -6.01 -6.66
CA GLU A 67 34.00 -7.43 -6.55
C GLU A 67 33.19 -8.24 -7.56
N ALA A 68 31.89 -7.96 -7.66
CA ALA A 68 30.99 -8.58 -8.61
C ALA A 68 31.28 -8.21 -10.07
N ILE A 69 31.76 -6.99 -10.34
CA ILE A 69 32.04 -6.50 -11.69
C ILE A 69 33.52 -6.06 -11.74
N PRO A 70 34.47 -6.95 -12.07
CA PRO A 70 35.89 -6.65 -12.04
C PRO A 70 36.30 -5.43 -12.88
N ALA A 71 35.68 -5.25 -14.05
CA ALA A 71 35.94 -4.15 -14.98
C ALA A 71 35.26 -2.81 -14.60
N LEU A 72 34.49 -2.76 -13.51
CA LEU A 72 33.83 -1.54 -13.06
C LEU A 72 34.85 -0.49 -12.61
N GLN A 73 34.82 0.68 -13.25
CA GLN A 73 35.70 1.79 -12.95
C GLN A 73 35.09 2.75 -11.92
N ARG A 74 33.78 3.00 -12.06
CA ARG A 74 33.04 3.96 -11.24
C ARG A 74 31.58 3.56 -11.12
N VAL A 75 31.04 3.73 -9.92
CA VAL A 75 29.60 3.69 -9.66
C VAL A 75 29.13 5.05 -9.15
N SER A 76 27.94 5.47 -9.56
CA SER A 76 27.25 6.64 -9.00
C SER A 76 25.77 6.36 -8.79
N ALA A 77 25.18 6.98 -7.78
CA ALA A 77 23.74 7.05 -7.57
C ALA A 77 23.31 8.52 -7.44
N TRP A 78 22.01 8.80 -7.57
CA TRP A 78 21.46 10.12 -7.31
C TRP A 78 20.98 10.22 -5.86
N ASP A 79 21.32 11.33 -5.20
CA ASP A 79 20.75 11.72 -3.91
C ASP A 79 19.56 12.66 -4.19
N PRO A 80 18.32 12.18 -4.12
CA PRO A 80 17.14 12.99 -4.44
C PRO A 80 16.87 14.07 -3.40
N VAL A 81 17.43 13.97 -2.18
CA VAL A 81 17.24 15.00 -1.14
C VAL A 81 18.11 16.21 -1.43
N HIS A 82 19.37 15.98 -1.82
CA HIS A 82 20.32 17.07 -2.11
C HIS A 82 20.47 17.37 -3.60
N GLN A 83 19.72 16.67 -4.46
CA GLN A 83 19.76 16.80 -5.93
C GLN A 83 21.19 16.79 -6.49
N ARG A 84 21.97 15.76 -6.13
CA ARG A 84 23.37 15.60 -6.56
C ARG A 84 23.78 14.14 -6.69
N TYR A 85 24.87 13.88 -7.40
CA TYR A 85 25.45 12.53 -7.45
C TYR A 85 26.24 12.18 -6.20
N LEU A 86 26.07 10.94 -5.77
CA LEU A 86 26.99 10.22 -4.88
C LEU A 86 27.81 9.28 -5.75
N SER A 87 29.14 9.38 -5.70
CA SER A 87 30.01 8.56 -6.56
C SER A 87 31.14 7.91 -5.79
N ARG A 88 31.57 6.75 -6.27
CA ARG A 88 32.72 6.03 -5.73
C ARG A 88 33.50 5.35 -6.86
N THR A 89 34.82 5.25 -6.69
CA THR A 89 35.69 4.38 -7.49
C THR A 89 36.31 3.32 -6.58
N ARG A 90 36.96 2.32 -7.16
CA ARG A 90 37.63 1.25 -6.39
C ARG A 90 38.63 1.80 -5.36
N THR A 91 39.36 2.85 -5.72
CA THR A 91 40.48 3.39 -4.93
C THR A 91 40.16 4.70 -4.21
N THR A 92 39.04 5.35 -4.49
CA THR A 92 38.70 6.67 -3.94
C THR A 92 37.29 6.70 -3.36
N ILE A 93 37.18 7.14 -2.10
CA ILE A 93 35.92 7.34 -1.39
C ILE A 93 35.80 8.84 -1.05
N PRO A 94 35.13 9.65 -1.89
CA PRO A 94 34.88 11.06 -1.61
C PRO A 94 34.09 11.27 -0.31
N ARG A 95 34.07 12.52 0.19
CA ARG A 95 33.23 12.89 1.35
C ARG A 95 31.75 12.56 1.13
N HIS A 96 31.27 12.77 -0.09
CA HIS A 96 29.90 12.45 -0.54
C HIS A 96 29.91 11.21 -1.44
N ALA A 97 30.51 10.13 -0.95
CA ALA A 97 30.55 8.86 -1.66
C ALA A 97 29.23 8.09 -1.56
N LEU A 98 28.94 7.32 -2.60
CA LEU A 98 28.00 6.21 -2.50
C LEU A 98 28.63 5.13 -1.61
N ARG A 99 28.00 4.85 -0.47
CA ARG A 99 28.48 3.89 0.53
C ARG A 99 27.68 2.61 0.50
N ASP A 100 26.37 2.75 0.42
CA ASP A 100 25.41 1.68 0.56
C ASP A 100 24.47 1.69 -0.64
N LEU A 101 24.11 0.49 -1.09
CA LEU A 101 23.07 0.20 -2.05
C LEU A 101 21.82 -0.16 -1.28
N ARG A 102 20.67 0.28 -1.78
CA ARG A 102 19.35 -0.03 -1.23
C ARG A 102 18.41 -0.44 -2.35
N PRO A 103 17.50 -1.41 -2.14
CA PRO A 103 16.55 -1.82 -3.16
C PRO A 103 15.84 -0.63 -3.81
N GLY A 104 15.74 -0.64 -5.14
CA GLY A 104 15.11 0.42 -5.94
C GLY A 104 16.00 1.61 -6.26
N MET A 105 17.26 1.64 -5.82
CA MET A 105 18.22 2.66 -6.26
C MET A 105 18.57 2.48 -7.74
N GLY A 106 18.54 3.57 -8.51
CA GLY A 106 19.14 3.57 -9.84
C GLY A 106 20.62 3.96 -9.77
N LEU A 107 21.43 3.32 -10.61
CA LEU A 107 22.88 3.41 -10.63
C LEU A 107 23.39 3.78 -12.02
N TRP A 108 24.42 4.62 -12.05
CA TRP A 108 25.30 4.76 -13.20
C TRP A 108 26.56 3.94 -12.98
N LEU A 109 26.81 3.00 -13.88
CA LEU A 109 28.00 2.14 -13.89
C LEU A 109 28.88 2.51 -15.09
N LYS A 110 30.14 2.85 -14.83
CA LYS A 110 31.14 3.00 -15.89
C LYS A 110 31.97 1.73 -16.00
N LEU A 111 31.71 0.92 -17.01
CA LEU A 111 32.47 -0.27 -17.33
C LEU A 111 33.70 0.10 -18.16
N GLY A 112 34.87 -0.45 -17.81
CA GLY A 112 36.06 -0.39 -18.64
C GLY A 112 36.21 -1.63 -19.53
N GLY A 113 37.27 -1.65 -20.35
CA GLY A 113 37.48 -2.71 -21.34
C GLY A 113 36.68 -2.47 -22.62
N ASP A 114 36.71 -3.46 -23.52
CA ASP A 114 36.10 -3.39 -24.85
C ASP A 114 35.00 -4.46 -25.07
N GLU A 115 34.79 -5.32 -24.08
CA GLU A 115 33.81 -6.42 -24.14
C GLU A 115 32.66 -6.18 -23.15
N PRO A 116 31.42 -6.56 -23.52
CA PRO A 116 30.30 -6.57 -22.58
C PRO A 116 30.51 -7.52 -21.39
N PHE A 117 29.78 -7.29 -20.31
CA PHE A 117 29.81 -8.09 -19.09
C PHE A 117 28.39 -8.43 -18.63
N GLU A 118 28.08 -9.73 -18.53
CA GLU A 118 26.82 -10.20 -17.95
C GLU A 118 26.86 -10.10 -16.43
N TRP A 119 25.96 -9.29 -15.87
CA TRP A 119 25.87 -9.10 -14.43
C TRP A 119 24.57 -9.65 -13.86
N THR A 120 24.66 -10.80 -13.21
CA THR A 120 23.57 -11.41 -12.44
C THR A 120 23.62 -10.96 -10.98
N ARG A 121 22.47 -10.59 -10.42
CA ARG A 121 22.31 -10.14 -9.02
C ARG A 121 20.97 -10.59 -8.43
N PRO A 122 20.88 -10.76 -7.10
CA PRO A 122 19.62 -11.11 -6.45
C PRO A 122 18.60 -9.99 -6.55
N VAL A 123 17.32 -10.37 -6.44
CA VAL A 123 16.15 -9.49 -6.33
C VAL A 123 15.53 -9.70 -4.95
N VAL A 124 15.15 -8.61 -4.27
CA VAL A 124 14.40 -8.73 -3.02
C VAL A 124 13.00 -9.29 -3.29
N ALA A 125 12.64 -10.34 -2.53
CA ALA A 125 11.28 -10.87 -2.56
C ALA A 125 10.28 -9.81 -2.07
N GLY A 126 9.05 -9.91 -2.58
CA GLY A 126 7.96 -9.06 -2.12
C GLY A 126 7.86 -7.70 -2.78
N GLY A 127 8.81 -7.29 -3.63
CA GLY A 127 8.75 -5.99 -4.31
C GLY A 127 9.47 -4.85 -3.59
N VAL A 128 9.47 -3.67 -4.22
CA VAL A 128 10.19 -2.48 -3.74
C VAL A 128 9.28 -1.27 -3.63
N LEU A 129 9.29 -0.62 -2.46
CA LEU A 129 8.67 0.68 -2.25
C LEU A 129 9.73 1.79 -2.37
N VAL A 130 9.63 2.59 -3.43
CA VAL A 130 10.57 3.68 -3.70
C VAL A 130 9.97 5.00 -3.25
N SER A 131 10.73 5.81 -2.50
CA SER A 131 10.36 7.19 -2.16
C SER A 131 10.99 8.16 -3.16
N LEU A 132 10.16 8.96 -3.82
CA LEU A 132 10.53 9.93 -4.83
C LEU A 132 10.36 11.35 -4.28
N ARG A 133 11.27 12.25 -4.65
CA ARG A 133 11.19 13.68 -4.33
C ARG A 133 10.74 14.49 -5.54
N ALA A 134 10.15 15.65 -5.31
CA ALA A 134 10.01 16.66 -6.35
C ALA A 134 11.39 16.96 -6.98
N GLY A 135 11.39 17.15 -8.30
CA GLY A 135 12.61 17.20 -9.11
C GLY A 135 13.02 15.81 -9.62
N ARG A 136 14.33 15.59 -9.76
CA ARG A 136 14.87 14.38 -10.39
C ARG A 136 15.10 13.28 -9.39
N ASN A 137 14.83 12.04 -9.82
CA ASN A 137 15.08 10.80 -9.10
C ASN A 137 15.75 9.80 -10.04
N LEU A 138 16.73 9.05 -9.55
CA LEU A 138 17.34 7.94 -10.29
C LEU A 138 16.99 6.64 -9.56
N VAL A 139 16.17 5.81 -10.19
CA VAL A 139 15.56 4.63 -9.55
C VAL A 139 15.76 3.38 -10.40
N GLY A 140 15.73 2.22 -9.77
CA GLY A 140 15.62 0.94 -10.46
C GLY A 140 14.16 0.59 -10.71
N TRP A 141 13.86 -0.15 -11.77
CA TRP A 141 12.57 -0.78 -11.99
C TRP A 141 12.57 -2.21 -11.45
N ALA A 142 11.72 -2.49 -10.47
CA ALA A 142 11.54 -3.80 -9.84
C ALA A 142 10.24 -4.51 -10.27
N GLY A 143 9.44 -3.91 -11.15
CA GLY A 143 8.19 -4.51 -11.64
C GLY A 143 8.43 -5.61 -12.67
N THR A 144 7.38 -6.02 -13.37
CA THR A 144 7.42 -7.09 -14.36
C THR A 144 8.07 -6.61 -15.66
N ASP A 145 8.73 -7.54 -16.35
CA ASP A 145 9.31 -7.34 -17.68
C ASP A 145 8.22 -7.00 -18.71
N GLY A 146 8.57 -6.18 -19.70
CA GLY A 146 7.66 -5.71 -20.74
C GLY A 146 6.50 -4.82 -20.25
N THR A 147 6.56 -4.25 -19.03
CA THR A 147 5.48 -3.38 -18.54
C THR A 147 5.44 -2.10 -19.38
N ALA A 148 4.28 -1.77 -19.95
CA ALA A 148 4.10 -0.54 -20.70
C ALA A 148 4.39 0.69 -19.83
N ILE A 149 5.18 1.64 -20.34
CA ILE A 149 5.62 2.83 -19.58
C ILE A 149 4.44 3.66 -19.06
N GLU A 150 3.36 3.76 -19.85
CA GLU A 150 2.16 4.51 -19.48
C GLU A 150 1.44 3.86 -18.29
N GLU A 151 1.37 2.53 -18.27
CA GLU A 151 0.78 1.77 -17.18
C GLU A 151 1.59 1.93 -15.89
N ALA A 152 2.92 1.76 -15.98
CA ALA A 152 3.82 1.87 -14.85
C ALA A 152 3.72 3.26 -14.18
N LEU A 153 3.56 4.32 -14.97
CA LEU A 153 3.63 5.71 -14.52
C LEU A 153 2.26 6.39 -14.32
N ARG A 154 1.15 5.77 -14.73
CA ARG A 154 -0.22 6.31 -14.62
C ARG A 154 -0.53 6.88 -13.23
N ARG A 155 0.00 6.25 -12.19
CA ARG A 155 -0.16 6.62 -10.77
C ARG A 155 0.33 8.04 -10.42
N PHE A 156 1.31 8.57 -11.14
CA PHE A 156 1.83 9.91 -10.87
C PHE A 156 0.93 11.02 -11.44
N GLY A 157 0.00 10.67 -12.34
CA GLY A 157 -0.95 11.61 -12.92
C GLY A 157 -0.28 12.89 -13.43
N GLY A 158 -0.83 14.04 -13.05
CA GLY A 158 -0.31 15.36 -13.44
C GLY A 158 1.01 15.76 -12.77
N SER A 159 1.54 14.96 -11.83
CA SER A 159 2.82 15.25 -11.18
C SER A 159 4.03 14.80 -12.01
N LEU A 160 3.83 13.94 -13.02
CA LEU A 160 4.91 13.42 -13.86
C LEU A 160 5.31 14.42 -14.95
N LEU A 161 6.60 14.80 -14.97
CA LEU A 161 7.14 15.70 -15.99
C LEU A 161 7.80 14.94 -17.14
N ALA A 162 8.66 13.98 -16.81
CA ALA A 162 9.41 13.18 -17.78
C ALA A 162 9.99 11.92 -17.14
N VAL A 163 10.18 10.90 -17.97
CA VAL A 163 11.02 9.74 -17.66
C VAL A 163 12.04 9.54 -18.77
N SER A 164 13.24 9.10 -18.41
CA SER A 164 14.23 8.70 -19.41
C SER A 164 15.06 7.52 -18.95
N GLN A 165 15.34 6.63 -19.90
CA GLN A 165 16.22 5.48 -19.76
C GLN A 165 17.46 5.68 -20.63
N TRP A 166 18.60 5.17 -20.20
CA TRP A 166 19.83 5.20 -20.98
C TRP A 166 19.98 3.86 -21.68
N ASP A 167 20.00 3.91 -23.01
CA ASP A 167 20.35 2.77 -23.85
C ASP A 167 21.89 2.70 -23.95
N ALA A 168 22.45 1.65 -23.35
CA ALA A 168 23.89 1.43 -23.34
C ALA A 168 24.44 1.01 -24.71
N ASP A 169 23.63 0.45 -25.61
CA ASP A 169 24.07 0.06 -26.96
C ASP A 169 24.23 1.29 -27.85
N SER A 170 23.21 2.15 -27.89
CA SER A 170 23.27 3.38 -28.69
C SER A 170 24.00 4.54 -27.99
N GLN A 171 24.33 4.39 -26.70
CA GLN A 171 24.85 5.45 -25.82
C GLN A 171 23.95 6.71 -25.89
N GLY A 172 22.64 6.49 -25.85
CA GLY A 172 21.60 7.48 -26.03
C GLY A 172 20.52 7.39 -24.95
N TYR A 173 19.62 8.37 -24.94
CA TYR A 173 18.44 8.33 -24.06
C TYR A 173 17.19 7.98 -24.84
N ASP A 174 16.42 7.07 -24.26
CA ASP A 174 15.00 6.95 -24.53
C ASP A 174 14.18 7.79 -23.56
N HIS A 175 13.09 8.35 -24.06
CA HIS A 175 12.30 9.34 -23.32
C HIS A 175 10.82 9.03 -23.36
N TYR A 176 10.16 9.33 -22.24
CA TYR A 176 8.71 9.38 -22.13
C TYR A 176 8.28 10.70 -21.48
N ARG A 177 7.29 11.36 -22.06
CA ARG A 177 6.61 12.53 -21.49
C ARG A 177 5.10 12.38 -21.69
N PRO A 178 4.29 12.53 -20.63
CA PRO A 178 2.84 12.33 -20.73
C PRO A 178 2.17 13.33 -21.69
N ASP A 179 2.69 14.56 -21.77
CA ASP A 179 2.13 15.61 -22.65
C ASP A 179 2.69 15.60 -24.07
N ALA A 180 3.65 14.72 -24.37
CA ALA A 180 4.21 14.62 -25.72
C ALA A 180 3.36 13.67 -26.56
N GLY A 181 3.14 14.02 -27.83
CA GLY A 181 2.50 13.08 -28.76
C GLY A 181 3.34 11.79 -28.90
N HIS A 182 2.67 10.65 -29.01
CA HIS A 182 3.28 9.30 -29.04
C HIS A 182 4.54 9.19 -29.91
N SER A 183 4.60 9.87 -31.06
CA SER A 183 5.77 9.86 -31.95
C SER A 183 7.05 10.49 -31.37
N ARG A 184 6.98 11.13 -30.20
CA ARG A 184 8.13 11.71 -29.49
C ARG A 184 8.56 10.90 -28.28
N ASN A 185 7.75 9.92 -27.86
CA ASN A 185 8.10 8.99 -26.80
C ASN A 185 8.79 7.80 -27.45
N THR A 186 10.04 7.56 -27.07
CA THR A 186 10.84 6.42 -27.54
C THR A 186 10.96 5.33 -26.48
N LEU A 187 10.81 5.69 -25.20
CA LEU A 187 10.65 4.73 -24.12
C LEU A 187 9.19 4.26 -24.11
N VAL A 188 8.97 2.97 -24.36
CA VAL A 188 7.61 2.39 -24.49
C VAL A 188 7.32 1.30 -23.46
N GLU A 189 8.33 0.55 -23.04
CA GLU A 189 8.24 -0.59 -22.13
C GLU A 189 9.40 -0.53 -21.12
N LEU A 190 9.24 -1.22 -19.99
CA LEU A 190 10.23 -1.32 -18.93
C LEU A 190 10.59 -2.77 -18.67
N GLU A 191 11.89 -3.04 -18.55
CA GLU A 191 12.44 -4.33 -18.18
C GLU A 191 12.98 -4.31 -16.76
N ARG A 192 12.76 -5.39 -16.02
CA ARG A 192 13.19 -5.49 -14.64
C ARG A 192 14.70 -5.30 -14.56
N GLY A 193 15.12 -4.43 -13.64
CA GLY A 193 16.51 -4.06 -13.47
C GLY A 193 16.93 -2.85 -14.31
N ASP A 194 16.04 -2.25 -15.08
CA ASP A 194 16.28 -0.97 -15.75
C ASP A 194 16.55 0.15 -14.73
N GLY A 195 17.44 1.06 -15.10
CA GLY A 195 17.64 2.32 -14.39
C GLY A 195 16.85 3.43 -15.08
N LEU A 196 16.13 4.24 -14.31
CA LEU A 196 15.24 5.28 -14.80
C LEU A 196 15.53 6.62 -14.12
N TRP A 197 15.64 7.67 -14.93
CA TRP A 197 15.43 9.03 -14.44
C TRP A 197 13.93 9.32 -14.43
N VAL A 198 13.40 9.71 -13.28
CA VAL A 198 12.00 10.13 -13.10
C VAL A 198 11.97 11.55 -12.56
N GLU A 199 11.30 12.46 -13.27
CA GLU A 199 11.16 13.86 -12.89
C GLU A 199 9.72 14.18 -12.50
N LEU A 200 9.52 14.69 -11.28
CA LEU A 200 8.20 14.96 -10.69
C LEU A 200 8.06 16.41 -10.21
N THR A 201 6.84 16.94 -10.17
CA THR A 201 6.53 18.24 -9.53
C THR A 201 6.29 18.13 -8.03
N ALA A 202 6.04 16.93 -7.51
CA ALA A 202 5.72 16.68 -6.11
C ALA A 202 6.39 15.39 -5.63
N ASP A 203 6.59 15.28 -4.32
CA ASP A 203 7.02 14.03 -3.68
C ASP A 203 5.98 12.93 -3.95
N ALA A 204 6.45 11.70 -4.10
CA ALA A 204 5.61 10.54 -4.34
C ALA A 204 6.22 9.27 -3.74
N ARG A 205 5.42 8.22 -3.66
CA ARG A 205 5.90 6.86 -3.40
C ARG A 205 5.51 5.97 -4.57
N TRP A 206 6.35 4.99 -4.87
CA TRP A 206 6.17 4.10 -6.00
C TRP A 206 6.36 2.66 -5.56
N TRP A 207 5.27 1.91 -5.47
CA TRP A 207 5.28 0.48 -5.26
C TRP A 207 5.52 -0.25 -6.58
N GLN A 208 6.66 -0.92 -6.67
CA GLN A 208 7.10 -1.64 -7.86
C GLN A 208 6.99 -3.15 -7.60
N SER A 209 5.76 -3.66 -7.62
CA SER A 209 5.44 -5.08 -7.67
C SER A 209 3.96 -5.27 -8.00
N GLU A 210 3.64 -6.34 -8.72
CA GLU A 210 2.26 -6.65 -9.07
C GLU A 210 1.51 -7.33 -7.91
N ALA A 211 2.17 -8.19 -7.10
CA ALA A 211 1.53 -8.88 -5.98
C ALA A 211 2.51 -9.59 -5.04
N ALA A 212 3.79 -9.22 -5.03
CA ALA A 212 4.80 -10.07 -4.40
C ALA A 212 4.58 -10.20 -2.89
N GLY A 213 4.52 -11.45 -2.43
CA GLY A 213 4.18 -11.83 -1.06
C GLY A 213 2.71 -12.17 -0.82
N VAL A 214 1.85 -12.13 -1.86
CA VAL A 214 0.45 -12.59 -1.77
C VAL A 214 0.30 -13.99 -2.36
N GLU A 215 -0.03 -14.96 -1.52
CA GLU A 215 -0.39 -16.29 -1.99
C GLU A 215 -1.90 -16.39 -2.22
N PHE A 216 -2.33 -16.78 -3.42
CA PHE A 216 -3.74 -16.94 -3.74
C PHE A 216 -4.14 -18.42 -3.77
N THR A 217 -5.20 -18.75 -3.04
CA THR A 217 -5.85 -20.06 -3.09
C THR A 217 -7.30 -19.88 -3.52
N PHE A 218 -7.71 -20.61 -4.55
CA PHE A 218 -9.08 -20.60 -5.07
C PHE A 218 -9.66 -22.01 -4.96
N SER A 219 -10.87 -22.15 -4.42
CA SER A 219 -11.58 -23.43 -4.45
C SER A 219 -11.96 -23.81 -5.89
N ASP A 220 -12.19 -25.10 -6.12
CA ASP A 220 -12.60 -25.63 -7.44
C ASP A 220 -13.93 -25.01 -7.96
N SER A 221 -14.73 -24.43 -7.06
CA SER A 221 -15.99 -23.76 -7.38
C SER A 221 -15.81 -22.35 -7.93
N VAL A 222 -14.62 -21.74 -7.83
CA VAL A 222 -14.35 -20.38 -8.34
C VAL A 222 -13.95 -20.42 -9.82
N PRO A 223 -14.68 -19.73 -10.72
CA PRO A 223 -14.30 -19.66 -12.13
C PRO A 223 -12.99 -18.91 -12.35
N ALA A 224 -12.18 -19.34 -13.34
CA ALA A 224 -10.87 -18.74 -13.63
C ALA A 224 -10.93 -17.24 -13.94
N GLU A 225 -12.00 -16.75 -14.58
CA GLU A 225 -12.21 -15.33 -14.84
C GLU A 225 -12.31 -14.49 -13.57
N ARG A 226 -12.73 -15.11 -12.44
CA ARG A 226 -12.79 -14.45 -11.15
C ARG A 226 -11.42 -14.40 -10.45
N HIS A 227 -10.49 -15.29 -10.81
CA HIS A 227 -9.14 -15.28 -10.23
C HIS A 227 -8.42 -13.98 -10.57
N ALA A 228 -8.39 -13.64 -11.86
CA ALA A 228 -7.75 -12.42 -12.35
C ALA A 228 -8.39 -11.16 -11.75
N LEU A 229 -9.72 -11.15 -11.55
CA LEU A 229 -10.41 -10.04 -10.90
C LEU A 229 -9.89 -9.82 -9.47
N VAL A 230 -9.89 -10.88 -8.64
CA VAL A 230 -9.44 -10.79 -7.24
C VAL A 230 -7.96 -10.42 -7.16
N GLN A 231 -7.12 -11.01 -8.02
CA GLN A 231 -5.69 -10.70 -8.06
C GLN A 231 -5.43 -9.24 -8.42
N ASN A 232 -6.09 -8.72 -9.46
CA ASN A 232 -5.92 -7.32 -9.88
C ASN A 232 -6.46 -6.31 -8.87
N ASP A 233 -7.60 -6.61 -8.23
CA ASP A 233 -8.15 -5.75 -7.18
C ASP A 233 -7.25 -5.78 -5.93
N MET A 234 -6.74 -6.94 -5.53
CA MET A 234 -5.81 -7.04 -4.40
C MET A 234 -4.49 -6.31 -4.68
N ALA A 235 -3.94 -6.44 -5.90
CA ALA A 235 -2.77 -5.68 -6.33
C ALA A 235 -2.99 -4.16 -6.20
N SER A 236 -4.18 -3.69 -6.59
CA SER A 236 -4.57 -2.28 -6.48
C SER A 236 -4.69 -1.84 -5.01
N VAL A 237 -5.26 -2.68 -4.15
CA VAL A 237 -5.38 -2.44 -2.70
C VAL A 237 -4.00 -2.36 -2.05
N VAL A 238 -3.13 -3.34 -2.28
CA VAL A 238 -1.77 -3.37 -1.73
C VAL A 238 -0.98 -2.12 -2.17
N THR A 239 -1.06 -1.78 -3.47
CA THR A 239 -0.43 -0.58 -4.02
C THR A 239 -0.93 0.68 -3.33
N PHE A 240 -2.25 0.81 -3.16
CA PHE A 240 -2.86 1.97 -2.49
C PHE A 240 -2.27 2.19 -1.09
N TYR A 241 -2.25 1.16 -0.24
CA TYR A 241 -1.74 1.31 1.12
C TYR A 241 -0.22 1.54 1.15
N ALA A 242 0.53 0.86 0.28
CA ALA A 242 1.98 1.01 0.22
C ALA A 242 2.38 2.44 -0.19
N GLU A 243 1.78 2.97 -1.24
CA GLU A 243 2.11 4.30 -1.75
C GLU A 243 1.57 5.40 -0.85
N ARG A 244 0.33 5.26 -0.37
CA ARG A 244 -0.33 6.30 0.44
C ARG A 244 0.26 6.43 1.84
N TYR A 245 0.54 5.32 2.50
CA TYR A 245 1.04 5.34 3.89
C TYR A 245 2.52 5.02 4.02
N GLY A 246 3.20 4.63 2.95
CA GLY A 246 4.62 4.29 3.01
C GLY A 246 4.90 2.95 3.69
N ILE A 247 3.90 2.07 3.77
CA ILE A 247 4.00 0.79 4.46
C ILE A 247 4.46 -0.27 3.45
N LYS A 248 5.58 -0.95 3.73
CA LYS A 248 5.95 -2.13 2.95
C LYS A 248 4.89 -3.23 3.19
N PRO A 249 4.24 -3.77 2.14
CA PRO A 249 3.29 -4.87 2.29
C PRO A 249 3.90 -6.05 3.05
N PRO A 250 3.24 -6.58 4.10
CA PRO A 250 3.64 -7.84 4.71
C PRO A 250 3.30 -9.01 3.78
N GLU A 251 3.88 -10.18 4.04
CA GLU A 251 3.43 -11.44 3.43
C GLU A 251 2.04 -11.82 3.99
N PHE A 252 1.15 -12.26 3.12
CA PHE A 252 -0.19 -12.72 3.47
C PHE A 252 -0.75 -13.64 2.37
N SER A 253 -1.88 -14.29 2.64
CA SER A 253 -2.60 -15.08 1.66
C SER A 253 -4.03 -14.60 1.47
N VAL A 254 -4.60 -14.92 0.31
CA VAL A 254 -6.01 -14.71 -0.01
C VAL A 254 -6.61 -16.05 -0.42
N THR A 255 -7.60 -16.51 0.34
CA THR A 255 -8.38 -17.72 0.04
C THR A 255 -9.77 -17.31 -0.41
N VAL A 256 -10.14 -17.69 -1.63
CA VAL A 256 -11.48 -17.49 -2.18
C VAL A 256 -12.19 -18.84 -2.24
N ASP A 257 -13.26 -18.98 -1.48
CA ASP A 257 -14.03 -20.21 -1.41
C ASP A 257 -15.54 -19.90 -1.27
N PHE A 258 -16.33 -20.42 -2.20
CA PHE A 258 -17.77 -20.16 -2.26
C PHE A 258 -18.56 -20.83 -1.14
N ASP A 259 -18.00 -21.83 -0.48
CA ASP A 259 -18.64 -22.56 0.62
C ASP A 259 -18.42 -21.91 2.00
N LEU A 260 -17.73 -20.77 2.04
CA LEU A 260 -17.53 -20.00 3.28
C LEU A 260 -18.86 -19.42 3.80
N ASP A 261 -19.19 -19.71 5.06
CA ASP A 261 -20.35 -19.16 5.78
C ASP A 261 -20.08 -17.75 6.37
N ILE A 262 -19.21 -16.99 5.70
CA ILE A 262 -18.88 -15.60 6.02
C ILE A 262 -18.92 -14.78 4.73
N PHE A 263 -18.92 -13.46 4.84
CA PHE A 263 -18.78 -12.59 3.67
C PHE A 263 -17.34 -12.47 3.24
N ALA A 264 -16.56 -11.91 4.15
CA ALA A 264 -15.13 -11.76 4.10
C ALA A 264 -14.62 -11.74 5.55
N GLY A 265 -13.33 -11.96 5.73
CA GLY A 265 -12.72 -11.84 7.04
C GLY A 265 -11.22 -12.08 6.98
N VAL A 266 -10.54 -11.81 8.09
CA VAL A 266 -9.13 -12.12 8.27
C VAL A 266 -8.92 -13.17 9.36
N ARG A 267 -8.06 -14.15 9.07
CA ARG A 267 -7.53 -15.10 10.04
C ARG A 267 -6.00 -15.04 10.03
N ALA A 268 -5.41 -14.48 11.09
CA ALA A 268 -3.96 -14.26 11.19
C ALA A 268 -3.41 -13.40 10.03
N ARG A 269 -2.91 -14.03 8.95
CA ARG A 269 -2.42 -13.37 7.73
C ARG A 269 -3.12 -13.87 6.47
N GLU A 270 -4.33 -14.40 6.62
CA GLU A 270 -5.12 -14.96 5.53
C GLU A 270 -6.41 -14.14 5.40
N ILE A 271 -6.65 -13.57 4.24
CA ILE A 271 -7.92 -12.96 3.85
C ILE A 271 -8.81 -14.05 3.27
N LEU A 272 -10.02 -14.19 3.80
CA LEU A 272 -11.04 -15.14 3.36
C LEU A 272 -12.12 -14.38 2.59
N ILE A 273 -12.49 -14.84 1.40
CA ILE A 273 -13.50 -14.19 0.55
C ILE A 273 -14.52 -15.24 0.08
N SER A 274 -15.81 -15.02 0.36
CA SER A 274 -16.87 -15.89 -0.14
C SER A 274 -17.45 -15.43 -1.47
N GLN A 275 -18.35 -16.24 -2.02
CA GLN A 275 -19.09 -15.88 -3.24
C GLN A 275 -19.85 -14.55 -3.07
N ALA A 276 -20.49 -14.33 -1.92
CA ALA A 276 -21.28 -13.13 -1.67
C ALA A 276 -20.42 -11.86 -1.72
N ALA A 277 -19.19 -11.91 -1.21
CA ALA A 277 -18.24 -10.80 -1.32
C ALA A 277 -17.73 -10.62 -2.75
N LEU A 278 -17.46 -11.71 -3.47
CA LEU A 278 -17.01 -11.66 -4.86
C LEU A 278 -18.05 -11.07 -5.82
N ASP A 279 -19.33 -11.31 -5.56
CA ASP A 279 -20.45 -10.73 -6.32
C ASP A 279 -20.85 -9.33 -5.84
N TYR A 280 -20.19 -8.82 -4.79
CA TYR A 280 -20.46 -7.49 -4.28
C TYR A 280 -19.87 -6.40 -5.18
N ALA A 281 -20.67 -5.38 -5.49
CA ALA A 281 -20.27 -4.28 -6.37
C ALA A 281 -19.05 -3.49 -5.86
N TYR A 282 -18.74 -3.61 -4.56
CA TYR A 282 -17.62 -2.93 -3.91
C TYR A 282 -16.56 -3.93 -3.40
N LEU A 283 -16.31 -5.02 -4.14
CA LEU A 283 -15.27 -6.01 -3.82
C LEU A 283 -13.94 -5.34 -3.44
N GLY A 284 -13.46 -4.37 -4.22
CA GLY A 284 -12.21 -3.67 -3.91
C GLY A 284 -12.21 -2.98 -2.54
N ALA A 285 -13.34 -2.44 -2.09
CA ALA A 285 -13.47 -1.83 -0.76
C ALA A 285 -13.48 -2.88 0.34
N THR A 286 -14.14 -4.03 0.09
CA THR A 286 -14.08 -5.19 0.98
C THR A 286 -12.66 -5.72 1.11
N LEU A 287 -11.94 -5.89 -0.01
CA LEU A 287 -10.53 -6.30 0.01
C LEU A 287 -9.65 -5.27 0.73
N ALA A 288 -9.90 -3.97 0.53
CA ALA A 288 -9.20 -2.91 1.24
C ALA A 288 -9.47 -2.91 2.76
N HIS A 289 -10.71 -3.22 3.17
CA HIS A 289 -11.09 -3.40 4.57
C HIS A 289 -10.34 -4.58 5.19
N GLU A 290 -10.41 -5.76 4.58
CA GLU A 290 -9.75 -6.96 5.10
C GLU A 290 -8.23 -6.82 5.10
N TYR A 291 -7.64 -6.27 4.05
CA TYR A 291 -6.21 -6.03 4.01
C TYR A 291 -5.76 -5.04 5.10
N PHE A 292 -6.61 -4.08 5.48
CA PHE A 292 -6.27 -3.19 6.58
C PHE A 292 -6.15 -3.94 7.91
N HIS A 293 -6.93 -5.01 8.16
CA HIS A 293 -6.73 -5.86 9.33
C HIS A 293 -5.36 -6.55 9.36
N ILE A 294 -4.84 -6.94 8.20
CA ILE A 294 -3.45 -7.47 8.08
C ILE A 294 -2.45 -6.39 8.51
N LEU A 295 -2.66 -5.14 8.07
CA LEU A 295 -1.80 -4.01 8.42
C LEU A 295 -1.89 -3.67 9.91
N GLN A 296 -3.09 -3.66 10.51
CA GLN A 296 -3.28 -3.42 11.94
C GLN A 296 -2.46 -4.41 12.79
N GLY A 297 -2.58 -5.71 12.50
CA GLY A 297 -1.80 -6.75 13.18
C GLY A 297 -0.29 -6.61 12.96
N ARG A 298 0.13 -6.21 11.75
CA ARG A 298 1.56 -6.00 11.42
C ARG A 298 2.15 -4.78 12.14
N LEU A 299 1.40 -3.68 12.21
CA LEU A 299 1.84 -2.40 12.78
C LEU A 299 1.86 -2.46 14.31
N GLY A 300 0.84 -3.08 14.92
CA GLY A 300 0.76 -3.22 16.37
C GLY A 300 1.52 -4.41 16.95
N ASP A 301 2.15 -5.24 16.10
CA ASP A 301 2.93 -6.43 16.48
C ASP A 301 2.20 -7.41 17.43
N TYR A 302 0.87 -7.60 17.24
CA TYR A 302 0.06 -8.47 18.09
C TYR A 302 -0.39 -9.77 17.39
N PRO A 303 -0.23 -10.96 18.04
CA PRO A 303 -0.39 -12.24 17.36
C PRO A 303 -1.81 -12.84 17.34
N ALA A 304 -2.80 -12.35 18.11
CA ALA A 304 -4.12 -12.99 18.15
C ALA A 304 -5.27 -12.18 18.79
N ILE A 305 -4.99 -11.37 19.80
CA ILE A 305 -6.01 -10.56 20.49
C ILE A 305 -5.73 -9.11 20.12
N ASP A 306 -6.71 -8.51 19.46
CA ASP A 306 -6.69 -7.10 19.13
C ASP A 306 -6.67 -6.27 20.43
N PRO A 307 -5.59 -5.51 20.71
CA PRO A 307 -5.50 -4.69 21.91
C PRO A 307 -6.37 -3.44 21.82
N SER A 308 -6.84 -3.09 20.62
CA SER A 308 -7.69 -1.95 20.32
C SER A 308 -9.18 -2.26 20.59
N PRO A 309 -10.00 -1.27 21.00
CA PRO A 309 -11.44 -1.44 21.09
C PRO A 309 -12.02 -1.78 19.71
N ARG A 310 -13.04 -2.65 19.66
CA ARG A 310 -13.56 -3.17 18.38
C ARG A 310 -14.05 -2.09 17.42
N TRP A 311 -14.70 -1.06 17.95
CA TRP A 311 -15.17 0.03 17.10
C TRP A 311 -13.99 0.73 16.39
N MET A 312 -12.83 0.86 17.04
CA MET A 312 -11.66 1.48 16.43
C MET A 312 -11.10 0.56 15.33
N THR A 313 -11.05 -0.75 15.57
CA THR A 313 -10.54 -1.74 14.62
C THR A 313 -11.40 -1.86 13.37
N GLU A 314 -12.69 -2.10 13.54
CA GLU A 314 -13.63 -2.23 12.43
C GLU A 314 -13.89 -0.87 11.76
N GLY A 315 -13.90 0.20 12.55
CA GLY A 315 -14.06 1.58 12.08
C GLY A 315 -12.89 2.02 11.22
N ALA A 316 -11.64 1.74 11.62
CA ALA A 316 -10.46 2.07 10.85
C ALA A 316 -10.37 1.28 9.54
N ALA A 317 -10.70 -0.02 9.56
CA ALA A 317 -10.76 -0.82 8.34
C ALA A 317 -11.86 -0.31 7.38
N THR A 318 -13.05 0.01 7.89
CA THR A 318 -14.14 0.57 7.09
C THR A 318 -13.82 1.96 6.56
N TYR A 319 -13.15 2.78 7.37
CA TYR A 319 -12.72 4.12 7.01
C TYR A 319 -11.71 4.06 5.86
N ALA A 320 -10.69 3.20 6.01
CA ALA A 320 -9.65 2.98 5.03
C ALA A 320 -10.18 2.37 3.72
N GLY A 321 -11.13 1.44 3.80
CA GLY A 321 -11.88 0.95 2.64
C GLY A 321 -12.57 2.08 1.87
N GLY A 322 -13.24 3.00 2.58
CA GLY A 322 -13.84 4.21 1.98
C GLY A 322 -12.82 5.16 1.34
N LEU A 323 -11.64 5.33 1.92
CA LEU A 323 -10.55 6.10 1.31
C LEU A 323 -10.06 5.46 0.00
N TYR A 324 -9.96 4.14 -0.03
CA TYR A 324 -9.64 3.38 -1.24
C TYR A 324 -10.73 3.58 -2.31
N GLU A 325 -12.01 3.53 -1.96
CA GLU A 325 -13.11 3.77 -2.94
C GLU A 325 -13.00 5.15 -3.59
N ARG A 326 -12.71 6.18 -2.78
CA ARG A 326 -12.55 7.55 -3.25
C ARG A 326 -11.42 7.64 -4.27
N GLU A 327 -10.27 7.05 -3.97
CA GLU A 327 -9.10 7.07 -4.86
C GLU A 327 -9.37 6.26 -6.14
N ARG A 328 -9.95 5.06 -6.00
CA ARG A 328 -10.12 4.12 -7.10
C ARG A 328 -11.24 4.51 -8.06
N TRP A 329 -12.36 4.99 -7.53
CA TRP A 329 -13.60 5.24 -8.30
C TRP A 329 -14.05 6.70 -8.29
N GLY A 330 -13.32 7.59 -7.60
CA GLY A 330 -13.72 9.00 -7.48
C GLY A 330 -14.98 9.19 -6.64
N THR A 331 -15.31 8.26 -5.75
CA THR A 331 -16.49 8.35 -4.88
C THR A 331 -16.43 9.64 -4.04
N PRO A 332 -17.40 10.55 -4.14
CA PRO A 332 -17.36 11.80 -3.40
C PRO A 332 -17.31 11.58 -1.87
N ALA A 333 -16.45 12.34 -1.18
CA ALA A 333 -16.34 12.32 0.28
C ALA A 333 -17.70 12.50 0.98
N GLU A 334 -18.52 13.41 0.45
CA GLU A 334 -19.88 13.67 0.95
C GLU A 334 -20.77 12.42 0.86
N SER A 335 -20.70 11.65 -0.24
CA SER A 335 -21.50 10.42 -0.37
C SER A 335 -21.12 9.36 0.66
N LEU A 336 -19.82 9.16 0.91
CA LEU A 336 -19.35 8.24 1.95
C LEU A 336 -19.85 8.68 3.34
N ARG A 337 -19.65 9.95 3.69
CA ARG A 337 -20.08 10.52 4.97
C ARG A 337 -21.59 10.45 5.17
N LEU A 338 -22.39 10.84 4.18
CA LEU A 338 -23.86 10.80 4.27
C LEU A 338 -24.40 9.38 4.42
N SER A 339 -23.77 8.40 3.76
CA SER A 339 -24.08 6.99 3.96
C SER A 339 -23.81 6.58 5.41
N ARG A 340 -22.63 6.94 5.94
CA ARG A 340 -22.23 6.64 7.32
C ARG A 340 -23.16 7.28 8.36
N LEU A 341 -23.48 8.57 8.20
CA LEU A 341 -24.43 9.30 9.05
C LEU A 341 -25.83 8.69 9.04
N ARG A 342 -26.36 8.36 7.86
CA ARG A 342 -27.69 7.74 7.76
C ARG A 342 -27.75 6.42 8.52
N HIS A 343 -26.69 5.63 8.41
CA HIS A 343 -26.56 4.36 9.08
C HIS A 343 -26.34 4.51 10.59
N SER A 344 -25.53 5.48 11.03
CA SER A 344 -25.26 5.71 12.44
C SER A 344 -26.50 6.15 13.22
N LEU A 345 -27.42 6.89 12.58
CA LEU A 345 -28.71 7.28 13.17
C LEU A 345 -29.63 6.09 13.49
N ALA A 346 -29.37 4.91 12.94
CA ALA A 346 -30.11 3.69 13.27
C ALA A 346 -29.58 2.98 14.53
N ILE A 347 -28.46 3.44 15.11
CA ILE A 347 -27.84 2.88 16.30
C ILE A 347 -28.15 3.78 17.50
N SER A 348 -28.80 3.21 18.52
CA SER A 348 -29.14 3.94 19.76
C SER A 348 -28.03 3.88 20.81
N GLU A 349 -27.21 2.84 20.75
CA GLU A 349 -26.07 2.60 21.64
C GLU A 349 -25.01 3.68 21.44
N GLN A 350 -24.28 4.00 22.49
CA GLN A 350 -23.11 4.89 22.42
C GLN A 350 -21.91 4.13 21.87
N LEU A 351 -20.93 4.85 21.32
CA LEU A 351 -19.74 4.26 20.71
C LEU A 351 -18.90 3.47 21.73
N ASP A 352 -18.78 3.96 22.96
CA ASP A 352 -18.00 3.31 24.03
C ASP A 352 -18.61 1.95 24.46
N ASP A 353 -19.94 1.84 24.45
CA ASP A 353 -20.68 0.59 24.65
C ASP A 353 -20.39 -0.45 23.54
N LEU A 354 -19.87 -0.01 22.38
CA LEU A 354 -19.51 -0.89 21.27
C LEU A 354 -18.14 -1.54 21.41
N THR A 355 -17.38 -1.22 22.45
CA THR A 355 -16.00 -1.71 22.68
C THR A 355 -15.89 -3.24 22.67
N LEU A 356 -16.88 -3.96 23.19
CA LEU A 356 -16.94 -5.43 23.27
C LEU A 356 -18.12 -6.04 22.50
N SER A 357 -18.81 -5.23 21.69
CA SER A 357 -20.17 -5.52 21.26
C SER A 357 -20.27 -6.75 20.35
N ARG A 358 -21.27 -7.59 20.65
CA ARG A 358 -21.67 -8.71 19.78
C ARG A 358 -22.29 -8.26 18.46
N LEU A 359 -22.61 -6.97 18.31
CA LEU A 359 -23.32 -6.44 17.14
C LEU A 359 -22.46 -6.47 15.88
N PHE A 360 -21.13 -6.35 16.00
CA PHE A 360 -20.21 -6.54 14.87
C PHE A 360 -20.35 -7.95 14.27
N TYR A 361 -20.54 -8.99 15.09
CA TYR A 361 -20.70 -10.37 14.61
C TYR A 361 -22.06 -10.67 13.95
N ARG A 362 -23.06 -9.81 14.16
CA ARG A 362 -24.36 -9.94 13.48
C ARG A 362 -24.40 -9.19 12.14
N GLY A 363 -23.23 -8.73 11.65
CA GLY A 363 -23.08 -8.00 10.39
C GLY A 363 -24.00 -6.80 10.28
N ALA A 364 -24.21 -6.10 11.40
CA ALA A 364 -24.97 -4.87 11.39
C ALA A 364 -24.12 -3.78 10.72
N GLY A 365 -24.23 -3.66 9.39
CA GLY A 365 -23.61 -2.58 8.60
C GLY A 365 -23.74 -1.18 9.23
N PRO A 366 -24.83 -0.86 9.96
CA PRO A 366 -24.93 0.37 10.73
C PRO A 366 -23.83 0.62 11.78
N VAL A 367 -23.34 -0.42 12.44
CA VAL A 367 -22.31 -0.31 13.47
C VAL A 367 -20.94 0.01 12.86
N TYR A 368 -20.59 -0.62 11.74
CA TYR A 368 -19.38 -0.30 10.96
C TYR A 368 -19.40 1.15 10.48
N SER A 369 -20.57 1.64 10.06
CA SER A 369 -20.75 3.02 9.62
C SER A 369 -20.56 4.03 10.75
N LEU A 370 -21.11 3.76 11.94
CA LEU A 370 -20.90 4.57 13.14
C LEU A 370 -19.42 4.60 13.53
N ALA A 371 -18.77 3.44 13.55
CA ALA A 371 -17.36 3.30 13.86
C ALA A 371 -16.46 4.07 12.86
N ALA A 372 -16.73 3.96 11.56
CA ALA A 372 -16.01 4.69 10.53
C ALA A 372 -16.23 6.22 10.61
N LEU A 373 -17.43 6.65 11.01
CA LEU A 373 -17.74 8.06 11.26
C LEU A 373 -16.94 8.62 12.44
N ALA A 374 -16.72 7.81 13.48
CA ALA A 374 -15.84 8.15 14.59
C ALA A 374 -14.37 8.31 14.16
N LEU A 375 -13.87 7.41 13.33
CA LEU A 375 -12.52 7.53 12.76
C LEU A 375 -12.35 8.77 11.87
N GLU A 376 -13.39 9.11 11.12
CA GLU A 376 -13.42 10.31 10.31
C GLU A 376 -13.35 11.58 11.17
N TRP A 377 -14.13 11.62 12.27
CA TRP A 377 -14.09 12.71 13.25
C TRP A 377 -12.69 12.84 13.85
N LEU A 378 -12.08 11.74 14.30
CA LEU A 378 -10.72 11.72 14.85
C LEU A 378 -9.67 12.18 13.85
N SER A 379 -9.79 11.74 12.60
CA SER A 379 -8.86 12.13 11.53
C SER A 379 -8.95 13.62 11.23
N GLY A 380 -10.14 14.23 11.33
CA GLY A 380 -10.29 15.68 11.21
C GLY A 380 -9.81 16.44 12.43
N TYR A 381 -10.04 15.93 13.62
CA TYR A 381 -9.54 16.52 14.86
C TYR A 381 -8.01 16.58 14.83
N ALA A 382 -7.35 15.48 14.47
CA ALA A 382 -5.90 15.42 14.33
C ALA A 382 -5.33 16.27 13.19
N ALA A 383 -6.14 16.58 12.18
CA ALA A 383 -5.77 17.44 11.06
C ALA A 383 -5.87 18.94 11.37
N ALA A 384 -6.62 19.31 12.41
CA ALA A 384 -6.83 20.71 12.76
C ALA A 384 -5.55 21.33 13.35
N ASP A 385 -5.27 22.58 13.01
CA ASP A 385 -4.12 23.32 13.56
C ASP A 385 -4.17 23.42 15.08
N SER A 386 -5.39 23.43 15.64
CA SER A 386 -5.66 23.37 17.07
C SER A 386 -7.03 22.76 17.36
N PRO A 387 -7.25 22.20 18.56
CA PRO A 387 -8.56 21.72 18.99
C PRO A 387 -9.67 22.78 18.85
N ASP A 388 -9.35 24.06 19.14
CA ASP A 388 -10.31 25.17 19.08
C ASP A 388 -10.78 25.51 17.65
N THR A 389 -10.04 25.07 16.63
CA THR A 389 -10.36 25.29 15.21
C THR A 389 -11.10 24.14 14.56
N PHE A 390 -11.26 23.02 15.26
CA PHE A 390 -11.94 21.85 14.73
C PHE A 390 -13.45 22.03 14.81
N ASP A 391 -14.10 22.20 13.65
CA ASP A 391 -15.56 22.30 13.52
C ASP A 391 -16.09 21.24 12.55
N PRO A 392 -16.53 20.06 13.03
CA PRO A 392 -17.08 18.99 12.18
C PRO A 392 -18.51 19.31 11.67
N THR A 393 -19.06 20.48 12.00
CA THR A 393 -20.35 20.98 11.49
C THR A 393 -20.19 22.13 10.50
N GLY A 394 -18.96 22.62 10.36
CA GLY A 394 -18.63 23.80 9.57
C GLY A 394 -18.77 23.60 8.06
N PRO A 395 -18.95 24.69 7.29
CA PRO A 395 -19.00 24.62 5.84
C PRO A 395 -17.70 24.08 5.27
N GLY A 396 -17.77 22.98 4.53
CA GLY A 396 -16.62 22.34 3.88
C GLY A 396 -16.19 21.01 4.50
N TRP A 397 -16.56 20.74 5.76
CA TRP A 397 -16.30 19.45 6.40
C TRP A 397 -16.87 18.31 5.56
N SER A 398 -18.12 18.43 5.11
CA SER A 398 -18.80 17.42 4.28
C SER A 398 -18.06 17.06 2.98
N ASN A 399 -17.28 18.00 2.43
CA ASN A 399 -16.53 17.83 1.19
C ASN A 399 -15.10 17.32 1.41
N GLN A 400 -14.62 17.38 2.65
CA GLN A 400 -13.30 16.87 3.03
C GLN A 400 -13.48 15.53 3.71
N LEU A 401 -12.75 14.51 3.25
CA LEU A 401 -12.65 13.26 4.00
C LEU A 401 -11.18 13.20 4.47
N PRO A 402 -10.91 13.62 5.73
CA PRO A 402 -9.56 13.88 6.22
C PRO A 402 -8.66 12.67 6.01
N ASP A 403 -7.64 12.87 5.20
CA ASP A 403 -6.74 11.80 4.81
C ASP A 403 -5.42 11.94 5.57
N HIS A 404 -5.52 11.80 6.88
CA HIS A 404 -4.34 11.77 7.73
C HIS A 404 -3.99 10.34 8.08
N ALA A 405 -2.70 10.00 7.99
CA ALA A 405 -2.17 8.72 8.40
C ALA A 405 -2.27 8.48 9.92
N THR A 406 -2.83 9.42 10.69
CA THR A 406 -2.91 9.35 12.16
C THR A 406 -3.56 8.06 12.66
N TYR A 407 -4.59 7.55 11.98
CA TYR A 407 -5.19 6.27 12.39
C TYR A 407 -4.26 5.06 12.11
N VAL A 408 -3.33 5.17 11.16
CA VAL A 408 -2.25 4.19 10.93
C VAL A 408 -1.19 4.35 12.02
N ASP A 409 -0.82 5.58 12.36
CA ASP A 409 0.14 5.89 13.43
C ASP A 409 -0.33 5.35 14.79
N TYR A 410 -1.63 5.36 15.05
CA TYR A 410 -2.22 4.72 16.23
C TYR A 410 -1.87 3.23 16.33
N TYR A 411 -1.99 2.48 15.23
CA TYR A 411 -1.62 1.06 15.23
C TYR A 411 -0.12 0.85 15.37
N ALA A 412 0.71 1.75 14.85
CA ALA A 412 2.15 1.69 15.10
C ALA A 412 2.48 2.00 16.58
N ALA A 413 1.78 2.93 17.21
CA ALA A 413 1.95 3.29 18.62
C ALA A 413 1.55 2.14 19.57
N LEU A 414 0.54 1.34 19.21
CA LEU A 414 0.12 0.16 19.96
C LEU A 414 1.26 -0.85 20.21
N ALA A 415 2.24 -0.95 19.30
CA ALA A 415 3.37 -1.88 19.46
C ALA A 415 4.29 -1.52 20.64
N SER A 416 4.23 -0.27 21.12
CA SER A 416 5.09 0.24 22.19
C SER A 416 4.34 0.74 23.43
N ALA A 417 3.01 0.88 23.35
CA ALA A 417 2.19 1.36 24.45
C ALA A 417 1.82 0.24 25.43
N ASP A 418 1.57 0.58 26.69
CA ASP A 418 1.11 -0.36 27.72
C ASP A 418 -0.34 -0.81 27.46
N ASP A 419 -1.17 0.11 26.94
CA ASP A 419 -2.53 -0.18 26.50
C ASP A 419 -2.98 0.73 25.35
N TRP A 420 -4.19 0.46 24.82
CA TRP A 420 -4.73 1.23 23.70
C TRP A 420 -5.07 2.68 24.05
N ARG A 421 -5.37 3.00 25.32
CA ARG A 421 -5.70 4.36 25.74
C ARG A 421 -4.45 5.23 25.68
N GLU A 422 -3.31 4.71 26.13
CA GLU A 422 -2.02 5.38 25.98
C GLU A 422 -1.67 5.62 24.51
N ALA A 423 -1.79 4.59 23.65
CA ALA A 423 -1.56 4.74 22.21
C ALA A 423 -2.51 5.77 21.58
N PHE A 424 -3.77 5.79 21.99
CA PHE A 424 -4.78 6.74 21.54
C PHE A 424 -4.42 8.17 21.93
N GLU A 425 -4.12 8.42 23.20
CA GLU A 425 -3.73 9.74 23.70
C GLU A 425 -2.45 10.25 23.06
N ALA A 426 -1.44 9.40 22.93
CA ALA A 426 -0.17 9.75 22.29
C ALA A 426 -0.35 10.13 20.81
N THR A 427 -1.31 9.51 20.13
CA THR A 427 -1.53 9.70 18.70
C THR A 427 -2.45 10.88 18.40
N PHE A 428 -3.57 10.99 19.12
CA PHE A 428 -4.61 11.98 18.84
C PHE A 428 -4.52 13.22 19.73
N GLY A 429 -3.73 13.20 20.80
CA GLY A 429 -3.64 14.30 21.77
C GLY A 429 -4.97 14.56 22.51
N LEU A 430 -5.80 13.53 22.64
CA LEU A 430 -7.13 13.58 23.26
C LEU A 430 -7.34 12.30 24.08
N SER A 431 -7.92 12.42 25.28
CA SER A 431 -8.29 11.24 26.05
C SER A 431 -9.46 10.49 25.39
N PRO A 432 -9.56 9.16 25.51
CA PRO A 432 -10.70 8.43 24.97
C PRO A 432 -12.05 8.92 25.51
N ASP A 433 -12.09 9.34 26.77
CA ASP A 433 -13.32 9.79 27.41
C ASP A 433 -13.77 11.16 26.84
N ASP A 434 -12.84 12.10 26.65
CA ASP A 434 -13.13 13.39 25.99
C ASP A 434 -13.54 13.19 24.52
N PHE A 435 -12.93 12.20 23.85
CA PHE A 435 -13.31 11.81 22.50
C PHE A 435 -14.75 11.29 22.46
N TYR A 436 -15.11 10.33 23.31
CA TYR A 436 -16.47 9.77 23.32
C TYR A 436 -17.52 10.85 23.58
N GLU A 437 -17.30 11.73 24.56
CA GLU A 437 -18.22 12.84 24.83
C GLU A 437 -18.38 13.76 23.62
N SER A 438 -17.25 14.17 23.01
CA SER A 438 -17.25 15.10 21.88
C SER A 438 -17.87 14.48 20.62
N PHE A 439 -17.59 13.20 20.36
CA PHE A 439 -18.14 12.48 19.22
C PHE A 439 -19.65 12.24 19.36
N GLU A 440 -20.13 11.87 20.54
CA GLU A 440 -21.56 11.67 20.80
C GLU A 440 -22.35 12.99 20.74
N SER A 441 -21.73 14.12 21.06
CA SER A 441 -22.33 15.45 20.85
C SER A 441 -22.44 15.81 19.35
N TYR A 442 -21.49 15.35 18.55
CA TYR A 442 -21.50 15.54 17.09
C TYR A 442 -22.51 14.63 16.38
N ARG A 443 -22.65 13.38 16.83
CA ARG A 443 -23.53 12.37 16.28
C ARG A 443 -25.01 12.73 16.41
#